data_AF-A0A962JKT2-F1
#
_entry.id   AF-A0A962JKT2-F1
#
_cell.length_a   1.000
_cell.length_b   1.000
_cell.length_c   1.000
_cell.angle_alpha   90.00
_cell.angle_beta   90.00
_cell.angle_gamma   90.00
#
_symmetry.space_group_name_H-M   'P 1'
#
loop_
_entity.id
_entity.type
_entity.pdbx_description
1 polymer ?
#
loop_
_entity_poly.entity_id
_entity_poly.type
_entity_poly.pdbx_seq_one_letter_code
_entity_poly.pdbx_strand_id
1 'polypeptide(L)'
;QIRVGWDASIDLQGDGLSYNVKIATKPNFEAGSIVKEQNLSQTELLLAKSALANGVYYLKVTAKDSKGNLQNAFDTATVTGKKYFGVYAFEVKATEIVAL
;
A
#
# COMPACT_ATOMS: atom_id res chain seq x y z
N GLN A 1 11.92 -12.24 -4.19
CA GLN A 1 11.62 -10.92 -3.63
C GLN A 1 10.17 -10.60 -3.98
N ILE A 2 9.45 -9.87 -3.13
CA ILE A 2 8.13 -9.32 -3.45
C ILE A 2 8.35 -7.86 -3.85
N ARG A 3 7.79 -7.46 -4.99
CA ARG A 3 7.79 -6.08 -5.48
C ARG A 3 6.36 -5.55 -5.41
N VAL A 4 6.19 -4.44 -4.71
CA VAL A 4 4.92 -3.70 -4.67
C VAL A 4 5.19 -2.34 -5.31
N GLY A 5 4.49 -2.02 -6.40
CA GLY A 5 4.65 -0.76 -7.12
C GLY A 5 3.32 -0.02 -7.23
N TRP A 6 3.39 1.30 -7.37
CA TRP A 6 2.25 2.19 -7.63
C TRP A 6 2.64 3.28 -8.62
N ASP A 7 1.65 3.97 -9.17
CA ASP A 7 1.90 5.10 -10.06
C ASP A 7 2.33 6.35 -9.27
N ALA A 8 3.20 7.15 -9.87
CA ALA A 8 3.61 8.42 -9.26
C ALA A 8 2.41 9.37 -9.16
N SER A 9 2.24 9.99 -7.98
CA SER A 9 1.31 11.10 -7.83
C SER A 9 1.88 12.35 -8.51
N ILE A 10 1.01 13.29 -8.86
CA ILE A 10 1.38 14.56 -9.48
C ILE A 10 1.04 15.67 -8.50
N ASP A 11 2.03 16.50 -8.16
CA ASP A 11 1.83 17.79 -7.54
C ASP A 11 1.82 18.88 -8.61
N LEU A 12 0.75 19.68 -8.69
CA LEU A 12 0.58 20.68 -9.75
C LEU A 12 1.49 21.91 -9.57
N GLN A 13 2.07 22.08 -8.39
CA GLN A 13 3.02 23.14 -8.05
C GLN A 13 4.48 22.69 -8.27
N GLY A 14 4.70 21.42 -8.63
CA GLY A 14 6.02 20.84 -8.86
C GLY A 14 6.77 20.49 -7.58
N ASP A 15 6.08 20.40 -6.44
CA ASP A 15 6.68 19.97 -5.17
C ASP A 15 7.14 18.50 -5.24
N GLY A 16 8.24 18.20 -4.53
CA GLY A 16 8.70 16.83 -4.35
C GLY A 16 7.71 16.01 -3.53
N LEU A 17 7.51 14.75 -3.92
CA LEU A 17 6.58 13.84 -3.27
C LEU A 17 7.31 12.74 -2.48
N SER A 18 6.68 12.34 -1.38
CA SER A 18 7.03 11.16 -0.61
C SER A 18 5.80 10.29 -0.39
N TYR A 19 6.00 9.01 -0.12
CA TYR A 19 4.96 8.02 0.04
C TYR A 19 5.10 7.32 1.38
N ASN A 20 4.04 7.35 2.19
CA ASN A 20 3.87 6.44 3.30
C ASN A 20 3.18 5.17 2.79
N VAL A 21 3.87 4.05 2.89
CA VAL A 21 3.42 2.76 2.37
C VAL A 21 3.15 1.84 3.54
N LYS A 22 1.93 1.33 3.63
CA LYS A 22 1.50 0.39 4.68
C LYS A 22 1.01 -0.91 4.06
N ILE A 23 1.41 -2.03 4.64
CA ILE A 23 0.83 -3.34 4.37
C ILE A 23 0.24 -3.86 5.68
N ALA A 24 -1.01 -4.32 5.62
CA ALA A 24 -1.75 -4.82 6.78
C ALA A 24 -2.48 -6.13 6.49
N THR A 25 -2.81 -6.87 7.53
CA THR A 25 -3.66 -8.08 7.48
C THR A 25 -5.16 -7.76 7.58
N LYS A 26 -5.53 -6.50 7.86
CA LYS A 26 -6.90 -6.02 7.88
C LYS A 26 -7.06 -4.77 7.01
N PRO A 27 -8.19 -4.60 6.30
CA PRO A 27 -8.40 -3.51 5.35
C PRO A 27 -8.57 -2.13 6.00
N ASN A 28 -8.76 -2.07 7.32
CA ASN A 28 -8.91 -0.83 8.09
C ASN A 28 -7.57 -0.27 8.61
N PHE A 29 -6.45 -1.00 8.46
CA PHE A 29 -5.11 -0.58 8.93
C PHE A 29 -5.07 -0.24 10.43
N GLU A 30 -5.80 -0.98 11.27
CA GLU A 30 -5.63 -0.87 12.72
C GLU A 30 -4.20 -1.25 13.14
N ALA A 31 -3.66 -0.62 14.19
CA ALA A 31 -2.23 -0.72 14.54
C ALA A 31 -1.71 -2.17 14.65
N GLY A 32 -2.48 -3.08 15.24
CA GLY A 32 -2.11 -4.49 15.37
C GLY A 32 -2.15 -5.31 14.08
N SER A 33 -2.68 -4.76 12.99
CA SER A 33 -2.75 -5.42 11.68
C SER A 33 -1.62 -5.02 10.74
N ILE A 34 -0.90 -3.92 11.03
CA ILE A 34 0.16 -3.39 10.16
C ILE A 34 1.40 -4.26 10.31
N VAL A 35 1.81 -4.90 9.21
CA VAL A 35 3.00 -5.78 9.16
C VAL A 35 4.20 -5.10 8.53
N LYS A 36 3.97 -4.01 7.78
CA LYS A 36 5.02 -3.19 7.19
C LYS A 36 4.54 -1.75 7.07
N GLU A 37 5.40 -0.83 7.47
CA GLU A 37 5.25 0.60 7.22
C GLU A 37 6.60 1.20 6.82
N GLN A 38 6.62 2.06 5.81
CA GLN A 38 7.83 2.75 5.39
C GLN A 38 7.50 4.06 4.67
N ASN A 39 8.36 5.07 4.86
CA ASN A 39 8.34 6.30 4.07
C ASN A 39 9.43 6.24 3.01
N LEU A 40 9.08 6.54 1.76
CA LEU A 40 9.99 6.49 0.61
C LEU A 40 9.66 7.55 -0.43
N SER A 41 10.65 7.99 -1.20
CA SER A 41 10.45 8.89 -2.36
C SER A 41 10.30 8.14 -3.68
N GLN A 42 10.54 6.83 -3.67
CA GLN A 42 10.36 5.93 -4.81
C GLN A 42 8.91 5.47 -4.89
N THR A 43 8.51 4.95 -6.05
CA THR A 43 7.17 4.39 -6.29
C THR A 43 7.12 2.87 -6.18
N GLU A 44 8.08 2.29 -5.46
CA GLU A 44 8.12 0.85 -5.21
C GLU A 44 8.66 0.51 -3.83
N LEU A 45 8.15 -0.59 -3.29
CA LEU A 45 8.63 -1.24 -2.08
C LEU A 45 9.08 -2.67 -2.40
N LEU A 46 10.30 -2.97 -1.99
CA LEU A 46 10.92 -4.28 -2.14
C LEU A 46 10.95 -5.02 -0.79
N LEU A 47 10.45 -6.25 -0.77
CA LEU A 47 10.39 -7.10 0.42
C LEU A 47 11.05 -8.44 0.17
N ALA A 48 11.71 -9.01 1.19
CA ALA A 48 12.13 -10.40 1.14
C ALA A 48 10.90 -11.31 0.93
N LYS A 49 11.06 -12.44 0.24
CA LYS A 49 9.93 -13.38 0.02
C LYS A 49 9.39 -13.91 1.36
N SER A 50 10.25 -14.03 2.36
CA SER A 50 9.91 -14.44 3.72
C SER A 50 9.26 -13.33 4.58
N ALA A 51 9.15 -12.10 4.08
CA ALA A 51 8.60 -10.99 4.86
C ALA A 51 7.08 -11.10 5.07
N LEU A 52 6.38 -11.81 4.18
CA LEU A 52 4.95 -12.06 4.26
C LEU A 52 4.72 -13.58 4.16
N ALA A 53 3.90 -14.11 5.07
CA ALA A 53 3.43 -15.48 4.97
C ALA A 53 2.34 -15.59 3.89
N ASN A 54 1.92 -16.80 3.56
CA ASN A 54 0.76 -16.97 2.68
C ASN A 54 -0.49 -16.40 3.36
N GLY A 55 -1.29 -15.63 2.63
CA GLY A 55 -2.50 -15.00 3.14
C GLY A 55 -2.89 -13.73 2.39
N VAL A 56 -4.02 -13.16 2.80
CA VAL A 56 -4.55 -11.91 2.23
C VAL A 56 -4.00 -10.71 2.98
N TYR A 57 -3.56 -9.72 2.21
CA TYR A 57 -3.01 -8.47 2.70
C TYR A 57 -3.65 -7.28 1.99
N TYR A 58 -3.49 -6.13 2.62
CA TYR A 58 -4.03 -4.86 2.17
C TYR A 58 -2.90 -3.85 2.11
N LEU A 59 -2.75 -3.22 0.95
CA LEU A 59 -1.80 -2.14 0.70
C LEU A 59 -2.54 -0.81 0.77
N LYS A 60 -1.91 0.15 1.45
CA LYS A 60 -2.28 1.56 1.40
C LYS A 60 -1.04 2.39 1.12
N VAL A 61 -1.16 3.25 0.12
CA VAL A 61 -0.13 4.22 -0.24
C VAL A 61 -0.72 5.61 -0.06
N THR A 62 -0.05 6.45 0.71
CA THR A 62 -0.41 7.85 0.93
C THR A 62 0.73 8.74 0.46
N ALA A 63 0.49 9.49 -0.62
CA ALA A 63 1.39 10.53 -1.09
C ALA A 63 1.34 11.74 -0.14
N LYS A 64 2.49 12.39 0.04
CA LYS A 64 2.67 13.60 0.84
C LYS A 64 3.57 14.57 0.09
N ASP A 65 3.11 15.81 -0.09
CA ASP A 65 3.91 16.91 -0.65
C ASP A 65 4.75 17.64 0.43
N SER A 66 5.56 18.60 -0.01
CA SER A 66 6.43 19.42 0.86
C SER A 66 5.64 20.28 1.85
N LYS A 67 4.37 20.59 1.56
CA LYS A 67 3.45 21.40 2.37
C LYS A 67 2.63 20.56 3.35
N GLY A 68 2.75 19.25 3.27
CA GLY A 68 2.05 18.30 4.15
C GLY A 68 0.66 17.91 3.68
N ASN A 69 0.26 18.26 2.45
CA ASN A 69 -0.97 17.74 1.86
C ASN A 69 -0.84 16.24 1.63
N LEU A 70 -1.91 15.50 1.94
CA LEU A 70 -1.94 14.05 1.86
C LEU A 70 -2.98 13.59 0.85
N GLN A 71 -2.63 12.57 0.08
CA GLN A 71 -3.56 11.90 -0.81
C GLN A 71 -3.36 10.40 -0.79
N ASN A 72 -4.43 9.64 -0.56
CA ASN A 72 -4.39 8.19 -0.69
C ASN A 72 -4.45 7.80 -2.17
N ALA A 73 -3.90 6.63 -2.51
CA ALA A 73 -4.17 5.98 -3.78
C ALA A 73 -5.68 5.80 -4.02
N PHE A 74 -6.08 5.55 -5.26
CA PHE A 74 -7.49 5.46 -5.65
C PHE A 74 -8.04 4.02 -5.67
N ASP A 75 -7.23 3.04 -5.29
CA ASP A 75 -7.62 1.64 -5.21
C ASP A 75 -8.81 1.42 -4.27
N THR A 76 -9.57 0.35 -4.50
CA THR A 76 -10.66 -0.02 -3.61
C THR A 76 -10.69 -1.52 -3.36
N ALA A 77 -10.86 -1.89 -2.09
CA ALA A 77 -11.09 -3.27 -1.68
C ALA A 77 -12.51 -3.41 -1.11
N THR A 78 -13.19 -4.52 -1.44
CA THR A 78 -14.48 -4.87 -0.84
C THR A 78 -14.33 -6.11 0.01
N VAL A 79 -14.56 -5.98 1.32
CA VAL A 79 -14.45 -7.08 2.29
C VAL A 79 -15.79 -7.24 3.00
N THR A 80 -16.42 -8.40 2.85
CA THR A 80 -17.73 -8.71 3.44
C THR A 80 -18.78 -7.63 3.13
N GLY A 81 -18.84 -7.18 1.88
CA GLY A 81 -19.77 -6.14 1.42
C GLY A 81 -19.43 -4.71 1.83
N LYS A 82 -18.39 -4.49 2.64
CA LYS A 82 -17.90 -3.15 3.00
C LYS A 82 -16.78 -2.71 2.04
N LYS A 83 -16.93 -1.52 1.47
CA LYS A 83 -15.93 -0.89 0.60
C LYS A 83 -14.91 -0.08 1.40
N TYR A 84 -13.64 -0.25 1.07
CA TYR A 84 -12.49 0.46 1.63
C TYR A 84 -11.78 1.22 0.51
N PHE A 85 -11.75 2.55 0.61
CA PHE A 85 -11.14 3.43 -0.39
C PHE A 85 -9.67 3.69 -0.08
N GLY A 86 -8.84 3.78 -1.12
CA GLY A 86 -7.38 3.86 -1.04
C GLY A 86 -6.76 2.60 -0.46
N VAL A 87 -7.36 1.45 -0.76
CA VAL A 87 -6.91 0.15 -0.30
C VAL A 87 -6.88 -0.81 -1.47
N TYR A 88 -5.71 -1.38 -1.71
CA TYR A 88 -5.50 -2.44 -2.70
C TYR A 88 -5.36 -3.78 -1.98
N ALA A 89 -6.15 -4.78 -2.39
CA ALA A 89 -6.12 -6.12 -1.79
C ALA A 89 -5.31 -7.09 -2.66
N PHE A 90 -4.51 -7.92 -2.01
CA PHE A 90 -3.74 -8.96 -2.68
C PHE A 90 -3.57 -10.19 -1.80
N GLU A 91 -3.41 -11.35 -2.42
CA GLU A 91 -3.10 -12.61 -1.77
C GLU A 91 -1.66 -13.02 -2.07
N VAL A 92 -0.90 -13.32 -1.03
CA VAL A 92 0.40 -13.97 -1.14
C VAL A 92 0.16 -15.48 -1.09
N LYS A 93 0.63 -16.19 -2.11
CA LYS A 93 0.66 -17.65 -2.17
C LYS A 93 2.11 -18.14 -2.24
N ALA A 94 2.30 -19.45 -2.11
CA ALA A 94 3.64 -20.06 -2.12
C ALA A 94 4.45 -19.72 -3.38
N THR A 95 3.77 -19.61 -4.52
CA THR A 95 4.39 -19.45 -5.85
C THR A 95 4.05 -18.13 -6.53
N GLU A 96 3.01 -17.42 -6.11
CA GLU A 96 2.49 -16.24 -6.81
C GLU A 96 1.91 -15.20 -5.84
N ILE A 97 1.69 -14.00 -6.37
CA ILE A 97 0.90 -12.94 -5.73
C ILE A 97 -0.26 -12.62 -6.65
N VAL A 98 -1.48 -12.60 -6.09
CA VAL A 98 -2.71 -12.43 -6.85
C VAL A 98 -3.42 -11.17 -6.37
N ALA A 99 -3.82 -10.30 -7.30
CA ALA A 99 -4.70 -9.16 -7.00
C ALA A 99 -6.12 -9.66 -6.69
N LEU A 100 -6.81 -9.01 -5.75
CA LEU A 100 -8.18 -9.39 -5.33
C LEU A 100 -9.23 -8.32 -5.66
#